data_AF-A0A1A8PJR0-F1
#
_entry.id   AF-A0A1A8PJR0-F1
#
_cell.length_a   1.000
_cell.length_b   1.000
_cell.length_c   1.000
_cell.angle_alpha   90.00
_cell.angle_beta   90.00
_cell.angle_gamma   90.00
#
_symmetry.space_group_name_H-M   'P 1'
#
loop_
_entity.id
_entity.type
_entity.pdbx_description
1 polymer ?
#
loop_
_entity_poly.entity_id
_entity_poly.type
_entity_poly.pdbx_seq_one_letter_code
_entity_poly.pdbx_strand_id
1 'polypeptide(L)'
;RESSLEVVRGDSVILPCSFYTSSRLSTLNIIWTLARSSSPETPIQVIVYDYGQVIEDPSLIGRVAFTGLPLSADIILNYTRLSDAGTYRC
;
A
#
# COMPACT_ATOMS: atom_id res chain seq x y z
N ARG A 1 -11.55 9.16 4.11
CA ARG A 1 -12.47 9.12 2.95
C ARG A 1 -12.36 7.71 2.40
N GLU A 2 -13.43 6.93 2.42
CA GLU A 2 -13.43 5.59 1.82
C GLU A 2 -13.71 5.73 0.32
N SER A 3 -12.92 5.05 -0.50
CA SER A 3 -13.07 5.03 -1.96
C SER A 3 -13.04 3.58 -2.41
N SER A 4 -14.00 3.20 -3.25
CA SER A 4 -13.94 1.94 -3.99
C SER A 4 -13.09 2.14 -5.25
N LEU A 5 -12.29 1.13 -5.57
CA LEU A 5 -11.53 1.04 -6.81
C LEU A 5 -11.77 -0.35 -7.39
N GLU A 6 -12.04 -0.40 -8.69
CA GLU A 6 -12.14 -1.64 -9.44
C GLU A 6 -11.00 -1.68 -10.45
N VAL A 7 -10.31 -2.81 -10.53
CA VAL A 7 -9.17 -3.01 -11.43
C VAL A 7 -9.31 -4.34 -12.13
N VAL A 8 -8.98 -4.37 -13.41
CA VAL A 8 -8.94 -5.60 -14.19
C VAL A 8 -7.79 -6.47 -13.69
N ARG A 9 -8.05 -7.75 -13.45
CA ARG A 9 -7.01 -8.70 -13.04
C ARG A 9 -5.83 -8.64 -14.01
N GLY A 10 -4.61 -8.52 -13.47
CA GLY A 10 -3.37 -8.46 -14.22
C GLY A 10 -2.91 -7.02 -14.52
N ASP A 11 -3.80 -6.04 -14.41
CA ASP A 11 -3.45 -4.62 -14.54
C ASP A 11 -2.85 -4.08 -13.23
N SER A 12 -2.43 -2.82 -13.30
CA SER A 12 -1.92 -2.05 -12.17
C SER A 12 -2.95 -1.07 -11.63
N VAL A 13 -2.90 -0.82 -10.33
CA VAL A 13 -3.74 0.19 -9.67
C VAL A 13 -2.87 1.07 -8.77
N ILE A 14 -3.20 2.37 -8.70
CA ILE A 14 -2.63 3.29 -7.71
C ILE A 14 -3.63 3.42 -6.57
N LEU A 15 -3.19 3.15 -5.35
CA LEU A 15 -3.96 3.34 -4.13
C LEU A 15 -3.52 4.68 -3.51
N PRO A 16 -4.39 5.71 -3.53
CA PRO A 16 -4.03 7.03 -3.06
C PRO A 16 -4.04 7.09 -1.52
N CYS A 17 -3.03 7.75 -0.97
CA CYS A 17 -2.90 8.08 0.44
C CYS A 17 -2.20 9.43 0.63
N SER A 18 -3.00 10.49 0.68
CA SER A 18 -2.52 11.83 1.00
C SER A 18 -2.47 12.04 2.52
N PHE A 19 -1.39 12.64 3.01
CA PHE A 19 -1.25 13.08 4.39
C PHE A 19 -0.49 14.40 4.44
N TYR A 20 -0.52 15.07 5.59
CA TYR A 20 0.29 16.26 5.84
C TYR A 20 1.29 15.94 6.94
N THR A 21 2.56 16.26 6.70
CA THR A 21 3.63 16.06 7.68
C THR A 21 4.64 17.20 7.61
N SER A 22 5.22 17.54 8.76
CA SER A 22 6.43 18.36 8.85
C SER A 22 7.69 17.52 9.08
N SER A 23 7.54 16.19 9.17
CA SER A 23 8.66 15.27 9.40
C SER A 23 9.55 15.16 8.17
N ARG A 24 10.84 14.90 8.39
CA ARG A 24 11.79 14.62 7.31
C ARG A 24 11.57 13.21 6.79
N LEU A 25 11.84 12.98 5.51
CA LEU A 25 11.77 11.66 4.88
C LEU A 25 12.56 10.59 5.66
N SER A 26 13.70 10.94 6.26
CA SER A 26 14.53 10.03 7.05
C SER A 26 13.93 9.60 8.39
N THR A 27 12.86 10.26 8.85
CA THR A 27 12.18 9.96 10.12
C THR A 27 10.71 9.56 9.94
N LEU A 28 10.29 9.34 8.69
CA LEU A 28 8.93 8.87 8.41
C LEU A 28 8.81 7.38 8.73
N ASN A 29 7.65 7.03 9.29
CA ASN A 29 7.17 5.67 9.44
C ASN A 29 5.77 5.62 8.83
N ILE A 30 5.61 4.83 7.77
CA ILE A 30 4.36 4.71 7.00
C ILE A 30 4.12 3.23 6.75
N ILE A 31 2.92 2.76 7.10
CA ILE A 31 2.56 1.35 7.00
C ILE A 31 1.28 1.27 6.18
N TRP A 32 1.33 0.51 5.07
CA TRP A 32 0.13 0.05 4.40
C TRP A 32 -0.28 -1.31 4.93
N THR A 33 -1.58 -1.50 5.15
CA THR A 33 -2.17 -2.78 5.52
C THR A 33 -3.25 -3.19 4.53
N LEU A 34 -3.48 -4.50 4.41
CA LEU A 34 -4.54 -5.10 3.62
C LEU A 34 -5.35 -6.07 4.48
N ALA A 35 -6.62 -5.74 4.69
CA ALA A 35 -7.64 -6.68 5.14
C ALA A 35 -8.25 -7.36 3.91
N ARG A 36 -7.79 -8.58 3.59
CA ARG A 36 -8.25 -9.32 2.41
C ARG A 36 -9.74 -9.64 2.53
N SER A 37 -10.47 -9.61 1.42
CA SER A 37 -11.89 -10.00 1.40
C SER A 37 -12.13 -11.44 1.89
N SER A 38 -11.17 -12.34 1.69
CA SER A 38 -11.23 -13.72 2.15
C SER A 38 -10.93 -13.91 3.65
N SER A 39 -10.27 -12.94 4.29
CA SER A 39 -9.80 -13.04 5.68
C SER A 39 -9.66 -11.63 6.30
N PRO A 40 -10.77 -10.89 6.48
CA PRO A 40 -10.73 -9.49 6.88
C PRO A 40 -10.23 -9.28 8.32
N GLU A 41 -10.38 -10.29 9.19
CA GLU A 41 -9.97 -10.25 10.61
C GLU A 41 -8.44 -10.35 10.81
N THR A 42 -7.69 -10.69 9.76
CA THR A 42 -6.22 -10.85 9.82
C THR A 42 -5.52 -9.98 8.77
N PRO A 43 -5.47 -8.65 8.98
CA PRO A 43 -4.77 -7.76 8.07
C PRO A 43 -3.28 -8.08 8.00
N ILE A 44 -2.71 -8.01 6.80
CA ILE A 44 -1.26 -8.08 6.59
C ILE A 44 -0.68 -6.69 6.38
N GLN A 45 0.60 -6.51 6.65
CA GLN A 45 1.34 -5.33 6.17
C GLN A 45 1.67 -5.56 4.70
N VAL A 46 1.41 -4.58 3.85
CA VAL A 46 1.61 -4.66 2.40
C VAL A 46 2.99 -4.14 2.03
N ILE A 47 3.29 -2.94 2.49
CA ILE A 47 4.56 -2.26 2.32
C ILE A 47 4.75 -1.27 3.47
N VAL A 48 5.97 -1.21 4.00
CA VAL A 48 6.36 -0.32 5.09
C VAL A 48 7.50 0.55 4.63
N TYR A 49 7.40 1.84 4.91
CA TYR A 49 8.53 2.76 4.89
C TYR A 49 8.92 3.06 6.34
N ASP A 50 10.14 2.70 6.74
CA ASP A 50 10.64 2.88 8.10
C ASP A 50 12.05 3.46 8.09
N TYR A 51 12.19 4.74 8.47
CA TYR A 51 13.47 5.45 8.58
C TYR A 51 14.40 5.29 7.36
N GLY A 52 13.85 5.34 6.15
CA GLY A 52 14.62 5.21 4.90
C GLY A 52 14.69 3.79 4.32
N GLN A 53 14.13 2.80 5.01
CA GLN A 53 14.02 1.43 4.51
C GLN A 53 12.62 1.17 3.96
N VAL A 54 12.56 0.37 2.89
CA VAL A 54 11.30 -0.12 2.33
C VAL A 54 11.25 -1.63 2.53
N ILE A 55 10.17 -2.10 3.16
CA ILE A 55 9.95 -3.52 3.45
C ILE A 55 8.63 -3.93 2.82
N GLU A 56 8.67 -4.91 1.93
CA GLU A 56 7.50 -5.43 1.21
C GLU A 56 7.03 -6.74 1.86
N ASP A 57 5.72 -6.99 1.83
CA ASP A 57 5.21 -8.33 2.12
C ASP A 57 5.79 -9.34 1.13
N PRO A 58 6.23 -10.53 1.59
CA PRO A 58 6.79 -11.55 0.70
C PRO A 58 5.89 -11.95 -0.48
N SER A 59 4.57 -11.91 -0.32
CA SER A 59 3.62 -12.25 -1.39
C SER A 59 3.45 -11.14 -2.44
N LEU A 60 3.96 -9.95 -2.17
CA LEU A 60 3.84 -8.75 -2.99
C LEU A 60 5.20 -8.23 -3.51
N ILE A 61 6.29 -8.96 -3.26
CA ILE A 61 7.64 -8.56 -3.69
C ILE A 61 7.67 -8.20 -5.17
N GLY A 62 8.18 -7.01 -5.48
CA GLY A 62 8.32 -6.48 -6.85
C GLY A 62 6.99 -6.10 -7.52
N ARG A 63 5.88 -6.20 -6.79
CA ARG A 63 4.55 -5.80 -7.26
C ARG A 63 4.05 -4.53 -6.59
N VAL A 64 4.54 -4.19 -5.41
CA VAL A 64 4.12 -2.99 -4.67
C VAL A 64 5.28 -2.00 -4.52
N ALA A 65 5.00 -0.71 -4.66
CA ALA A 65 5.99 0.34 -4.41
C ALA A 65 5.32 1.65 -4.00
N PHE A 66 6.00 2.44 -3.16
CA PHE A 66 5.63 3.83 -2.93
C PHE A 66 5.92 4.68 -4.18
N THR A 67 5.03 5.61 -4.49
CA THR A 67 5.12 6.46 -5.70
C THR A 67 5.13 7.96 -5.41
N GLY A 68 4.87 8.39 -4.17
CA GLY A 68 4.74 9.82 -3.85
C GLY A 68 5.52 10.31 -2.63
N LEU A 69 6.36 9.48 -2.00
CA LEU A 69 7.09 9.89 -0.79
C LEU A 69 8.03 11.09 -1.06
N PRO A 70 8.20 12.02 -0.09
CA PRO A 70 7.52 12.11 1.20
C PRO A 70 6.16 12.83 1.14
N LEU A 71 5.72 13.28 -0.04
CA LEU A 71 4.56 14.17 -0.20
C LEU A 71 3.22 13.42 -0.11
N SER A 72 3.19 12.17 -0.55
CA SER A 72 2.08 11.24 -0.36
C SER A 72 2.60 9.84 -0.10
N ALA A 73 1.75 9.01 0.48
CA ALA A 73 2.01 7.60 0.73
C ALA A 73 1.35 6.74 -0.35
N ASP A 74 1.11 7.29 -1.54
CA ASP A 74 0.49 6.56 -2.64
C ASP A 74 1.33 5.34 -2.99
N ILE A 75 0.67 4.19 -3.17
CA ILE A 75 1.32 2.97 -3.63
C ILE A 75 0.78 2.54 -4.98
N ILE A 76 1.66 2.01 -5.83
CA ILE A 76 1.25 1.25 -7.01
C ILE A 76 1.24 -0.24 -6.65
N LEU A 77 0.23 -0.96 -7.11
CA LEU A 77 0.16 -2.42 -7.08
C LEU A 77 0.06 -2.93 -8.52
N ASN A 78 1.10 -3.61 -8.98
CA ASN A 78 1.20 -4.18 -10.33
C ASN A 78 0.70 -5.63 -10.38
N TYR A 79 0.26 -6.08 -11.55
CA TYR A 79 -0.10 -7.47 -11.83
C TYR A 79 -1.18 -8.04 -10.89
N THR A 80 -2.22 -7.24 -10.63
CA THR A 80 -3.27 -7.50 -9.62
C THR A 80 -3.88 -8.91 -9.73
N ARG A 81 -4.11 -9.53 -8.57
CA ARG A 81 -4.65 -10.88 -8.40
C ARG A 81 -5.92 -10.81 -7.55
N LEU A 82 -6.75 -11.86 -7.60
CA LEU A 82 -7.94 -11.92 -6.73
C LEU A 82 -7.58 -11.96 -5.24
N SER A 83 -6.41 -12.51 -4.89
CA SER A 83 -5.89 -12.51 -3.51
C SER A 83 -5.58 -11.12 -2.96
N ASP A 84 -5.50 -10.13 -3.85
CA ASP A 84 -5.19 -8.74 -3.51
C ASP A 84 -6.48 -7.95 -3.24
N ALA A 85 -7.66 -8.52 -3.51
CA ALA A 85 -8.92 -7.88 -3.22
C ALA A 85 -9.13 -7.74 -1.70
N GLY A 86 -9.48 -6.53 -1.27
CA GLY A 86 -9.72 -6.23 0.13
C GLY A 86 -9.68 -4.73 0.41
N THR A 87 -9.70 -4.41 1.70
CA THR A 87 -9.60 -3.04 2.18
C THR A 87 -8.15 -2.72 2.48
N TYR A 88 -7.60 -1.78 1.73
CA TYR A 88 -6.28 -1.24 1.97
C TYR A 88 -6.36 -0.03 2.90
N ARG A 89 -5.43 0.08 3.84
CA ARG A 89 -5.33 1.23 4.76
C ARG A 89 -3.89 1.71 4.88
N CYS A 90 -3.77 3.02 4.75
CA CYS A 90 -2.76 3.87 5.35
C CYS A 90 -3.51 4.81 6.32
#